data_AF-A0A147B8X4-F1
#
_entry.id   AF-A0A147B8X4-F1
#
_cell.length_a   1.000
_cell.length_b   1.000
_cell.length_c   1.000
_cell.angle_alpha   90.00
_cell.angle_beta   90.00
_cell.angle_gamma   90.00
#
_symmetry.space_group_name_H-M   'P 1'
#
loop_
_entity.id
_entity.type
_entity.pdbx_description
1 polymer ?
#
loop_
_entity_poly.entity_id
_entity_poly.type
_entity_poly.pdbx_seq_one_letter_code
_entity_poly.pdbx_strand_id
1 'polypeptide(L)' 'LHNQRTHQHLADEKRLHLVEFRKETDIFPRVVASPASGCRKPEEVDPNEELDLNLVVSGGNVVRQKE' A
#
# COMPACT_ATOMS: atom_id res chain seq x y z
N LEU A 1 -17.28 4.03 9.00
CA LEU A 1 -16.89 2.62 8.74
C LEU A 1 -17.16 2.17 7.30
N HIS A 2 -18.15 2.75 6.60
CA HIS A 2 -18.58 2.31 5.25
C HIS A 2 -17.50 2.38 4.15
N ASN A 3 -16.49 3.24 4.31
CA ASN A 3 -15.44 3.47 3.30
C ASN A 3 -14.11 2.76 3.64
N GLN A 4 -14.11 1.84 4.60
CA GLN A 4 -12.90 1.10 4.94
C GLN A 4 -12.54 0.13 3.80
N ARG A 5 -11.27 0.19 3.36
CA ARG A 5 -10.71 -0.77 2.39
C ARG A 5 -9.86 -1.79 3.14
N THR A 6 -9.92 -3.05 2.73
CA THR A 6 -9.07 -4.11 3.28
C THR A 6 -7.72 -4.11 2.57
N HIS A 7 -6.70 -4.68 3.21
CA HIS A 7 -5.38 -4.86 2.58
C HIS A 7 -5.47 -5.67 1.27
N GLN A 8 -6.36 -6.67 1.23
CA GLN A 8 -6.56 -7.49 0.05
C GLN A 8 -7.11 -6.68 -1.14
N HIS A 9 -8.11 -5.82 -0.90
CA HIS A 9 -8.64 -4.95 -1.96
C HIS A 9 -7.56 -4.05 -2.57
N LEU A 10 -6.63 -3.53 -1.75
CA LEU A 10 -5.53 -2.69 -2.23
C LEU A 10 -4.49 -3.50 -3.01
N ALA A 11 -4.14 -4.69 -2.51
CA ALA A 11 -3.20 -5.58 -3.20
C ALA A 11 -3.73 -6.01 -4.58
N ASP A 12 -5.02 -6.36 -4.65
CA ASP A 12 -5.68 -6.76 -5.90
C ASP A 12 -5.83 -5.59 -6.88
N GLU A 13 -6.21 -4.39 -6.41
CA GLU A 13 -6.33 -3.20 -7.25
C GLU A 13 -4.99 -2.78 -7.86
N LYS A 14 -3.95 -2.69 -7.04
CA LYS A 14 -2.61 -2.29 -7.48
C LYS A 14 -1.84 -3.44 -8.14
N ARG A 15 -2.32 -4.69 -8.03
CA ARG A 15 -1.61 -5.91 -8.41
C ARG A 15 -0.18 -5.96 -7.85
N LEU A 16 -0.02 -5.62 -6.57
CA LEU A 16 1.27 -5.56 -5.86
C LEU A 16 1.13 -6.17 -4.46
N HIS A 17 2.22 -6.70 -3.91
CA HIS A 17 2.26 -7.16 -2.51
C HIS A 17 2.21 -5.97 -1.56
N LEU A 18 1.32 -6.04 -0.56
CA LEU A 18 1.30 -5.06 0.52
C LEU A 18 2.24 -5.54 1.64
N VAL A 19 3.25 -4.75 1.94
CA VAL A 19 4.27 -5.07 2.94
C VAL A 19 4.20 -4.08 4.09
N GLU A 20 4.20 -4.60 5.30
CA GLU A 20 4.24 -3.84 6.54
C GLU A 20 5.64 -3.88 7.14
N PHE A 21 6.10 -2.72 7.59
CA PHE A 21 7.37 -2.54 8.28
C PHE A 21 7.09 -2.00 9.67
N ARG A 22 7.52 -2.73 10.71
CA ARG A 22 7.28 -2.34 12.10
C ARG A 22 8.59 -2.17 12.86
N LYS A 23 8.66 -1.17 13.74
CA LYS A 23 9.88 -0.88 14.52
C LYS A 23 10.15 -1.98 15.54
N GLU A 24 9.10 -2.55 16.14
CA GLU A 24 9.21 -3.63 17.12
C GLU A 24 9.71 -4.95 16.54
N THR A 25 9.70 -5.10 15.22
CA THR A 25 10.24 -6.26 14.51
C THR A 25 11.49 -5.90 13.71
N ASP A 26 12.27 -4.91 14.15
CA ASP A 26 13.50 -4.45 13.49
C ASP A 26 13.31 -4.08 12.02
N ILE A 27 12.13 -3.56 11.65
CA ILE A 27 11.80 -3.20 10.27
C ILE A 27 11.86 -4.44 9.34
N PHE A 28 11.61 -5.63 9.89
CA PHE A 28 11.50 -6.85 9.09
C PHE A 28 10.27 -6.77 8.16
N PRO A 29 10.43 -7.02 6.85
CA PRO A 29 9.34 -6.93 5.89
C PRO A 29 8.33 -8.05 6.11
N ARG A 30 7.09 -7.69 6.45
CA ARG A 30 5.98 -8.65 6.56
C ARG A 30 4.97 -8.43 5.45
N VAL A 31 4.78 -9.44 4.59
CA VAL A 31 3.70 -9.42 3.59
C VAL A 31 2.36 -9.59 4.31
N VAL A 32 1.49 -8.58 4.21
CA VAL A 32 0.17 -8.57 4.85
C VAL A 32 -0.98 -8.86 3.88
N ALA A 33 -0.74 -8.69 2.57
CA ALA A 33 -1.65 -9.13 1.51
C ALA A 33 -0.88 -9.36 0.21
N SER A 34 -1.39 -10.28 -0.60
CA SER A 34 -0.85 -10.63 -1.91
C SER A 34 -1.97 -10.61 -2.95
N PRO A 35 -1.72 -10.10 -4.16
CA PRO A 35 -2.73 -10.06 -5.21
C PRO A 35 -3.12 -11.48 -5.64
N ALA A 36 -4.42 -11.75 -5.75
CA ALA A 36 -4.93 -13.06 -6.19
C ALA A 36 -4.71 -13.32 -7.68
N SER A 37 -4.71 -12.26 -8.50
CA SER A 37 -4.59 -12.32 -9.97
C SER A 37 -3.13 -12.29 -10.47
N GLY A 38 -2.16 -12.33 -9.56
CA GLY A 38 -0.73 -12.23 -9.86
C GLY A 38 -0.19 -10.80 -9.73
N CYS A 39 1.10 -10.71 -9.43
CA CYS A 39 1.80 -9.44 -9.22
C CYS A 39 2.26 -8.84 -10.56
N ARG A 40 2.19 -7.51 -10.68
CA ARG A 40 2.81 -6.76 -11.78
C ARG A 40 4.32 -6.98 -11.78
N LYS A 41 4.90 -6.96 -12.97
CA LYS A 41 6.35 -6.92 -13.14
C LYS A 41 6.88 -5.49 -12.93
N PRO A 42 8.17 -5.32 -12.61
CA PRO A 42 8.77 -3.99 -12.41
C PRO A 42 8.56 -3.04 -13.60
N GLU A 43 8.52 -3.56 -14.83
CA GLU A 43 8.34 -2.75 -16.04
C GLU A 43 6.91 -2.20 -16.20
N GLU A 44 5.94 -2.76 -15.47
CA GLU A 44 4.53 -2.34 -15.48
C GLU A 44 4.20 -1.34 -14.34
N VAL A 45 5.18 -0.99 -13.51
CA VAL A 45 5.02 -0.03 -12.41
C VAL A 45 5.58 1.32 -12.86
N ASP A 46 4.72 2.35 -12.89
CA ASP A 46 5.18 3.70 -13.21
C ASP A 46 6.12 4.18 -12.09
N PRO A 47 7.33 4.67 -12.42
CA PRO A 47 8.27 5.19 -11.41
C PRO A 47 7.71 6.34 -10.57
N ASN A 48 6.67 7.02 -11.03
CA ASN A 48 6.01 8.14 -10.36
C ASN A 48 4.66 7.73 -9.74
N GLU A 49 4.32 6.44 -9.71
CA GLU A 49 3.10 5.95 -9.07
C GLU A 49 3.19 6.14 -7.54
N GLU A 50 2.14 6.67 -6.93
CA GLU A 50 2.04 6.74 -5.48
C GLU A 50 1.81 5.34 -4.88
N LEU A 51 2.72 4.94 -3.99
CA LEU A 51 2.76 3.63 -3.33
C LEU A 51 2.73 3.74 -1.80
N ASP A 52 2.82 4.94 -1.22
CA ASP A 52 2.62 5.12 0.22
C ASP A 52 1.16 4.79 0.56
N LEU A 53 0.99 3.77 1.41
CA LEU A 53 -0.32 3.30 1.84
C LEU A 53 -1.18 4.43 2.41
N ASN A 54 -0.61 5.35 3.20
CA ASN A 54 -1.35 6.44 3.81
C ASN A 54 -1.86 7.42 2.77
N LEU A 55 -1.08 7.68 1.71
CA LEU A 55 -1.48 8.60 0.65
C LEU A 55 -2.49 7.97 -0.31
N VAL A 56 -2.35 6.67 -0.58
CA VAL A 56 -3.30 5.89 -1.37
C VAL A 56 -4.66 5.84 -0.67
N VAL A 57 -4.71 5.55 0.63
CA VAL A 57 -6.00 5.49 1.37
C VAL A 57 -6.61 6.86 1.63
N SER A 58 -5.80 7.92 1.68
CA SER A 58 -6.30 9.30 1.83
C SER A 58 -6.74 9.93 0.51
N GLY A 59 -6.55 9.24 -0.63
CA GLY A 59 -6.88 9.76 -1.95
C GLY A 59 -6.04 10.97 -2.34
N GLY A 60 -4.77 11.01 -1.94
CA GLY A 60 -3.87 12.13 -2.21
C GLY A 60 -3.99 13.32 -1.25
N ASN A 61 -4.86 13.23 -0.23
CA ASN A 61 -4.99 14.28 0.77
C ASN A 61 -3.93 14.10 1.86
N VAL A 62 -3.02 15.08 2.00
CA VAL A 62 -2.03 15.11 3.09
C VAL A 62 -2.57 16.00 4.20
N VAL A 63 -2.75 15.43 5.40
CA VAL A 63 -3.11 16.24 6.57
C VAL A 63 -1.89 17.07 6.98
N ARG A 64 -1.98 18.38 6.80
CA ARG A 64 -0.95 19.32 7.21
C ARG A 64 -0.82 19.29 8.74
N GLN A 65 0.32 18.84 9.27
CA GLN A 65 0.58 18.96 10.70
C GLN A 65 0.73 20.46 11.02
N LYS A 66 0.00 20.92 12.04
CA LYS A 66 0.18 22.29 12.56
C LYS A 66 1.46 22.30 13.39
N GLU A 67 2.33 23.27 13.09
CA GLU A 67 3.52 23.61 13.87
C GLU A 67 3.15 24.07 15.29
#